data_AF-A0A7W2LWM4-F1
#
_entry.id   AF-A0A7W2LWM4-F1
#
_cell.length_a   1.000
_cell.length_b   1.000
_cell.length_c   1.000
_cell.angle_alpha   90.00
_cell.angle_beta   90.00
_cell.angle_gamma   90.00
#
_symmetry.space_group_name_H-M   'P 1'
#
loop_
_entity.id
_entity.type
_entity.pdbx_description
1 polymer ?
#
loop_
_entity_poly.entity_id
_entity_poly.type
_entity_poly.pdbx_seq_one_letter_code
_entity_poly.pdbx_strand_id
1 'polypeptide(L)'
;NEGSWLLGEYRSRAMYQTMVRRSGKWRPLEPIKVDWQADHIDVKFHVPCGPLVLDNAICAQAVNMGFDVRESDAVVDIITSVTVVGDDTVRIAISREANATAVLTYARGRPTDPNKSGPVVGPRGNLRDSHGLQDTAVSPLGNTFALHNPCVMFQYSRATGF
;
A
#
# COMPACT_ATOMS: atom_id res chain seq x y z
N ASN A 1 -12.57 20.25 -11.99
CA ASN A 1 -12.49 19.04 -11.17
C ASN A 1 -11.07 18.95 -10.60
N GLU A 2 -10.88 19.17 -9.30
CA GLU A 2 -9.55 19.16 -8.66
C GLU A 2 -8.90 17.77 -8.69
N GLY A 3 -9.68 16.69 -8.75
CA GLY A 3 -9.12 15.33 -8.86
C GLY A 3 -8.31 15.12 -10.15
N SER A 4 -8.74 15.71 -11.27
CA SER A 4 -7.98 15.67 -12.53
C SER A 4 -6.71 16.50 -12.47
N TRP A 5 -6.75 17.62 -11.74
CA TRP A 5 -5.58 18.47 -11.51
C TRP A 5 -4.54 17.75 -10.64
N LEU A 6 -4.98 17.15 -9.53
CA LEU A 6 -4.12 16.38 -8.63
C LEU A 6 -3.47 15.19 -9.34
N LEU A 7 -4.21 14.49 -10.21
CA LEU A 7 -3.64 13.44 -11.07
C LEU A 7 -2.53 13.99 -12.00
N GLY A 8 -2.68 15.23 -12.46
CA GLY A 8 -1.65 15.94 -13.24
C GLY A 8 -0.35 16.14 -12.45
N GLU A 9 -0.45 16.54 -11.18
CA GLU A 9 0.71 16.69 -10.28
C GLU A 9 1.45 15.36 -10.10
N TYR A 10 0.73 14.27 -9.81
CA TYR A 10 1.34 12.93 -9.69
C TYR A 10 2.04 12.48 -10.99
N ARG A 11 1.44 12.76 -12.16
CA ARG A 11 2.03 12.45 -13.47
C ARG A 11 3.28 13.28 -13.72
N SER A 12 3.24 14.58 -13.45
CA SER A 12 4.38 15.49 -13.59
C SER A 12 5.56 15.03 -12.73
N ARG A 13 5.29 14.60 -11.49
CA ARG A 13 6.31 14.05 -10.59
C ARG A 13 6.97 12.79 -11.14
N ALA A 14 6.19 11.84 -11.65
CA ALA A 14 6.73 10.63 -12.27
C ALA A 14 7.57 10.95 -13.51
N MET A 15 7.13 11.91 -14.34
CA MET A 15 7.90 12.40 -15.50
C MET A 15 9.20 13.08 -15.07
N TYR A 16 9.18 13.92 -14.04
CA TYR A 16 10.38 14.60 -13.55
C TYR A 16 11.42 13.60 -13.03
N GLN A 17 11.00 12.58 -12.28
CA GLN A 17 11.90 11.54 -11.77
C GLN A 17 12.55 10.72 -12.90
N THR A 18 11.77 10.34 -13.92
CA THR A 18 12.26 9.55 -15.06
C THR A 18 13.08 10.36 -16.05
N MET A 19 12.59 11.52 -16.49
CA MET A 19 13.14 12.25 -17.63
C MET A 19 14.20 13.27 -17.22
N VAL A 20 14.01 13.94 -16.08
CA VAL A 20 14.89 15.04 -15.63
C VAL A 20 15.95 14.53 -14.67
N ARG A 21 15.55 13.88 -13.57
CA ARG A 21 16.51 13.29 -12.62
C ARG A 21 17.27 12.10 -13.18
N ARG A 22 16.73 11.45 -14.23
CA ARG A 22 17.30 10.25 -14.87
C ARG A 22 17.71 9.18 -13.86
N SER A 23 16.98 9.06 -12.75
CA SER A 23 17.31 8.18 -11.63
C SER A 23 16.99 6.71 -11.90
N GLY A 24 17.08 6.27 -13.16
CA GLY A 24 16.65 4.96 -13.62
C GLY A 24 15.15 4.86 -13.89
N LYS A 25 14.65 3.62 -13.93
CA LYS A 25 13.21 3.34 -14.11
C LYS A 25 12.45 3.79 -12.88
N TRP A 26 11.37 4.54 -13.08
CA TRP A 26 10.45 4.90 -12.01
C TRP A 26 9.77 3.65 -11.47
N ARG A 27 9.70 3.57 -10.14
CA ARG A 27 9.03 2.50 -9.41
C ARG A 27 8.15 3.13 -8.34
N PRO A 28 6.89 2.68 -8.19
CA PRO A 28 6.02 3.15 -7.13
C PRO A 28 6.44 2.55 -5.78
N LEU A 29 5.73 2.91 -4.71
CA LEU A 29 5.77 2.11 -3.49
C LEU A 29 5.14 0.73 -3.77
N GLU A 30 5.99 -0.29 -3.85
CA GLU A 30 5.62 -1.66 -4.21
C GLU A 30 6.40 -2.68 -3.39
N PRO A 31 5.85 -3.88 -3.13
CA PRO A 31 6.59 -4.92 -2.43
C PRO A 31 7.70 -5.49 -3.34
N ILE A 32 8.86 -5.78 -2.75
CA ILE A 32 10.00 -6.42 -3.40
C ILE A 32 10.12 -7.88 -2.98
N LYS A 33 9.82 -8.18 -1.71
CA LYS A 33 10.01 -9.49 -1.12
C LYS A 33 8.97 -9.74 -0.03
N VAL A 34 8.51 -10.98 0.08
CA VAL A 34 7.62 -11.43 1.14
C VAL A 34 8.25 -12.67 1.76
N ASP A 35 8.56 -12.58 3.06
CA ASP A 35 9.12 -13.68 3.85
C ASP A 35 8.05 -14.18 4.82
N TRP A 36 7.66 -15.45 4.66
CA TRP A 36 6.64 -16.09 5.50
C TRP A 36 7.31 -16.85 6.65
N GLN A 37 6.90 -16.56 7.87
CA GLN A 37 7.27 -17.27 9.09
C GLN A 37 6.04 -17.93 9.72
N ALA A 38 6.25 -18.72 10.78
CA ALA A 38 5.16 -19.42 11.45
C ALA A 38 4.21 -18.47 12.22
N ASP A 39 4.73 -17.35 12.70
CA ASP A 39 4.04 -16.37 13.57
C ASP A 39 3.92 -14.97 12.95
N HIS A 40 4.60 -14.70 11.84
CA HIS A 40 4.51 -13.42 11.13
C HIS A 40 4.84 -13.51 9.63
N ILE A 41 4.51 -12.46 8.91
CA ILE A 41 4.88 -12.25 7.50
C ILE A 41 5.60 -10.91 7.42
N ASP A 42 6.82 -10.92 6.91
CA ASP A 42 7.59 -9.70 6.65
C ASP A 42 7.52 -9.35 5.17
N VAL A 43 6.97 -8.18 4.87
CA VAL A 43 6.88 -7.65 3.51
C VAL A 43 7.85 -6.50 3.38
N LYS A 44 8.88 -6.68 2.54
CA LYS A 44 9.84 -5.63 2.22
C LYS A 44 9.39 -4.84 1.01
N PHE A 45 9.48 -3.52 1.07
CA PHE A 45 9.02 -2.60 0.03
C PHE A 45 10.15 -1.85 -0.65
N HIS A 46 9.91 -1.46 -1.90
CA HIS A 46 10.63 -0.37 -2.55
C HIS A 46 10.03 0.93 -2.03
N VAL A 47 10.81 1.74 -1.31
CA VAL A 47 10.32 2.98 -0.71
C VAL A 47 10.99 4.18 -1.38
N PRO A 48 10.29 4.92 -2.26
CA PRO A 48 10.86 6.08 -2.93
C PRO A 48 11.22 7.22 -1.95
N CYS A 49 10.46 7.39 -0.86
CA CYS A 49 10.74 8.38 0.18
C CYS A 49 10.39 7.81 1.56
N GLY A 50 11.38 7.28 2.27
CA GLY A 50 11.19 6.66 3.59
C GLY A 50 10.95 7.68 4.72
N PRO A 51 10.41 7.24 5.87
CA PRO A 51 10.01 5.86 6.18
C PRO A 51 8.62 5.48 5.65
N LEU A 52 8.28 4.20 5.71
CA LEU A 52 6.90 3.72 5.57
C LEU A 52 6.01 4.25 6.70
N VAL A 53 4.75 4.54 6.36
CA VAL A 53 3.74 5.00 7.29
C VAL A 53 2.45 4.21 7.06
N LEU A 54 1.87 3.71 8.15
CA LEU A 54 0.53 3.14 8.19
C LEU A 54 -0.39 4.15 8.88
N ASP A 55 -1.29 4.77 8.12
CA ASP A 55 -2.24 5.75 8.65
C ASP A 55 -3.52 5.87 7.82
N ASN A 56 -4.39 6.80 8.21
CA ASN A 56 -5.67 7.09 7.55
C ASN A 56 -5.64 8.42 6.77
N ALA A 57 -4.47 8.93 6.40
CA ALA A 57 -4.35 10.23 5.73
C ALA A 57 -4.92 10.23 4.30
N ILE A 58 -4.79 9.10 3.58
CA ILE A 58 -5.24 8.97 2.19
C ILE A 58 -6.68 8.44 2.10
N CYS A 59 -7.03 7.53 2.99
CA CYS A 59 -8.33 6.87 3.00
C CYS A 59 -8.73 6.45 4.42
N ALA A 60 -10.03 6.25 4.64
CA ALA A 60 -10.54 5.69 5.88
C ALA A 60 -9.86 4.35 6.18
N GLN A 61 -9.56 4.08 7.45
CA GLN A 61 -8.84 2.88 7.85
C GLN A 61 -9.53 1.60 7.36
N ALA A 62 -8.80 0.77 6.62
CA ALA A 62 -9.18 -0.57 6.23
C ALA A 62 -8.91 -1.56 7.36
N VAL A 63 -9.64 -2.68 7.34
CA VAL A 63 -9.33 -3.81 8.20
C VAL A 63 -7.90 -4.26 7.91
N ASN A 64 -7.10 -4.48 8.96
CA ASN A 64 -5.68 -4.83 8.86
C ASN A 64 -4.88 -3.90 7.94
N MET A 65 -5.24 -2.61 7.88
CA MET A 65 -4.59 -1.61 7.01
C MET A 65 -4.63 -1.95 5.51
N GLY A 66 -5.54 -2.84 5.10
CA GLY A 66 -5.71 -3.31 3.73
C GLY A 66 -5.00 -4.63 3.42
N PHE A 67 -4.36 -5.27 4.40
CA PHE A 67 -3.74 -6.59 4.24
C PHE A 67 -4.70 -7.72 4.58
N ASP A 68 -4.75 -8.72 3.72
CA ASP A 68 -5.54 -9.94 3.93
C ASP A 68 -4.74 -11.17 3.54
N VAL A 69 -4.82 -12.23 4.34
CA VAL A 69 -4.35 -13.57 3.97
C VAL A 69 -5.53 -14.35 3.41
N ARG A 70 -5.30 -15.06 2.31
CA ARG A 70 -6.30 -15.89 1.64
C ARG A 70 -5.83 -17.33 1.51
N GLU A 71 -6.68 -18.26 1.89
CA GLU A 71 -6.48 -19.70 1.72
C GLU A 71 -7.62 -20.22 0.83
N SER A 72 -7.29 -20.90 -0.27
CA SER A 72 -8.29 -21.34 -1.27
C SER A 72 -9.21 -20.20 -1.75
N ASP A 73 -8.63 -19.01 -1.94
CA ASP A 73 -9.28 -17.73 -2.31
C ASP A 73 -10.22 -17.11 -1.26
N ALA A 74 -10.49 -17.80 -0.15
CA ALA A 74 -11.25 -17.25 0.97
C ALA A 74 -10.34 -16.44 1.91
N VAL A 75 -10.82 -15.28 2.37
CA VAL A 75 -10.13 -14.48 3.39
C VAL A 75 -10.13 -15.25 4.71
N VAL A 76 -8.96 -15.40 5.32
CA VAL A 76 -8.80 -16.01 6.65
C VAL A 76 -8.39 -14.95 7.67
N ASP A 77 -9.16 -14.83 8.74
CA ASP A 77 -8.90 -13.85 9.81
C ASP A 77 -7.85 -14.41 10.80
N ILE A 78 -6.62 -14.55 10.31
CA ILE A 78 -5.46 -14.96 11.12
C ILE A 78 -4.53 -13.79 11.48
N ILE A 79 -4.65 -12.65 10.81
CA ILE A 79 -3.83 -11.46 11.09
C ILE A 79 -4.23 -10.89 12.45
N THR A 80 -3.27 -10.73 13.35
CA THR A 80 -3.46 -10.16 14.69
C THR A 80 -2.99 -8.72 14.79
N SER A 81 -1.96 -8.34 14.04
CA SER A 81 -1.49 -6.95 13.96
C SER A 81 -0.71 -6.69 12.68
N VAL A 82 -0.64 -5.41 12.29
CA VAL A 82 0.16 -4.94 11.16
C VAL A 82 0.97 -3.74 11.65
N THR A 83 2.29 -3.81 11.52
CA THR A 83 3.22 -2.80 12.03
C THR A 83 4.33 -2.53 11.02
N VAL A 84 4.85 -1.31 11.00
CA VAL A 84 6.07 -0.98 10.25
C VAL A 84 7.28 -1.35 11.12
N VAL A 85 8.25 -2.04 10.53
CA VAL A 85 9.53 -2.40 11.14
C VAL A 85 10.65 -1.77 10.32
N GLY A 86 11.41 -0.87 10.95
CA GLY A 86 12.41 -0.06 10.24
C GLY A 86 11.77 0.90 9.23
N ASP A 87 12.47 1.18 8.13
CA ASP A 87 12.04 2.18 7.15
C ASP A 87 11.31 1.59 5.93
N ASP A 88 11.45 0.28 5.69
CA ASP A 88 11.09 -0.37 4.43
C ASP A 88 10.30 -1.68 4.56
N THR A 89 9.98 -2.11 5.78
CA THR A 89 9.38 -3.42 6.02
C THR A 89 8.08 -3.29 6.81
N VAL A 90 7.04 -4.02 6.40
CA VAL A 90 5.82 -4.21 7.17
C VAL A 90 5.80 -5.61 7.73
N ARG A 91 5.64 -5.73 9.04
CA ARG A 91 5.42 -6.99 9.74
C ARG A 91 3.94 -7.19 10.01
N ILE A 92 3.43 -8.33 9.55
CA ILE A 92 2.06 -8.79 9.75
C ILE A 92 2.12 -9.96 10.71
N ALA A 93 1.73 -9.77 11.96
CA ALA A 93 1.64 -10.88 12.91
C ALA A 93 0.42 -11.75 12.63
N ILE A 94 0.57 -13.06 12.72
CA ILE A 94 -0.49 -14.04 12.47
C ILE A 94 -0.66 -14.98 13.67
N SER A 95 -1.90 -15.39 13.96
CA SER A 95 -2.25 -16.24 15.11
C SER A 95 -1.87 -17.71 14.94
N ARG A 96 -1.65 -18.14 13.70
CA ARG A 96 -1.20 -19.47 13.31
C ARG A 96 -0.43 -19.39 12.01
N GLU A 97 0.36 -20.42 11.71
CA GLU A 97 0.99 -20.55 10.41
C GLU A 97 -0.09 -20.63 9.30
N ALA A 98 0.13 -19.86 8.23
CA ALA A 98 -0.70 -19.91 7.04
C ALA A 98 -0.43 -21.17 6.22
N ASN A 99 -1.37 -21.61 5.37
CA ASN A 99 -1.10 -22.74 4.48
C ASN A 99 0.06 -22.46 3.50
N ALA A 100 0.73 -23.51 3.01
CA ALA A 100 1.81 -23.38 2.03
C ALA A 100 1.33 -22.72 0.71
N THR A 101 0.03 -22.81 0.41
CA THR A 101 -0.64 -22.21 -0.76
C THR A 101 -1.35 -20.89 -0.44
N ALA A 102 -1.14 -20.33 0.75
CA ALA A 102 -1.76 -19.07 1.14
C ALA A 102 -1.28 -17.91 0.25
N VAL A 103 -2.16 -16.94 0.05
CA VAL A 103 -1.91 -15.73 -0.74
C VAL A 103 -2.05 -14.53 0.18
N LEU A 104 -1.01 -13.70 0.24
CA LEU A 104 -1.09 -12.38 0.84
C LEU A 104 -1.64 -11.41 -0.19
N THR A 105 -2.63 -10.62 0.17
CA THR A 105 -3.20 -9.58 -0.69
C THR A 105 -3.20 -8.24 0.01
N TYR A 106 -2.99 -7.18 -0.76
CA TYR A 106 -3.08 -5.81 -0.27
C TYR A 106 -4.05 -5.01 -1.13
N ALA A 107 -4.99 -4.32 -0.48
CA ALA A 107 -6.04 -3.49 -1.08
C ALA A 107 -6.99 -4.21 -2.06
N ARG A 108 -6.98 -5.55 -2.14
CA ARG A 108 -7.92 -6.36 -2.96
C ARG A 108 -9.37 -6.24 -2.46
N GLY A 109 -9.55 -5.99 -1.17
CA GLY A 109 -10.86 -5.92 -0.50
C GLY A 109 -11.36 -7.28 -0.04
N ARG A 110 -12.39 -7.24 0.82
CA ARG A 110 -13.03 -8.41 1.43
C ARG A 110 -14.41 -8.67 0.82
N PRO A 111 -14.96 -9.89 0.90
CA PRO A 111 -16.31 -10.18 0.43
C PRO A 111 -17.41 -9.33 1.11
N THR A 112 -17.13 -8.80 2.30
CA THR A 112 -18.04 -7.92 3.05
C THR A 112 -17.93 -6.45 2.67
N ASP A 113 -16.92 -6.07 1.88
CA ASP A 113 -16.80 -4.70 1.41
C ASP A 113 -17.92 -4.38 0.42
N PRO A 114 -18.48 -3.16 0.44
CA PRO A 114 -19.47 -2.76 -0.55
C PRO A 114 -18.85 -2.75 -1.94
N ASN A 115 -19.64 -3.08 -2.97
CA ASN A 115 -19.29 -2.97 -4.40
C ASN A 115 -19.21 -1.50 -4.85
N LYS A 116 -18.34 -0.73 -4.21
CA LYS A 116 -18.08 0.68 -4.47
C LYS A 116 -16.59 0.91 -4.31
N SER A 117 -16.02 1.70 -5.22
CA SER A 117 -14.65 2.20 -5.07
C SER A 117 -14.69 3.58 -4.42
N GLY A 118 -13.75 3.87 -3.53
CA GLY A 118 -13.61 5.20 -2.97
C GLY A 118 -12.68 5.26 -1.76
N PRO A 119 -12.35 6.46 -1.28
CA PRO A 119 -11.47 6.64 -0.14
C PRO A 119 -12.14 6.34 1.21
N VAL A 120 -13.46 6.13 1.24
CA VAL A 120 -14.22 5.92 2.50
C VAL A 120 -14.72 4.48 2.64
N VAL A 121 -15.17 3.88 1.54
CA VAL A 121 -15.78 2.54 1.52
C VAL A 121 -15.22 1.70 0.39
N GLY A 122 -15.21 0.38 0.58
CA GLY A 122 -14.73 -0.58 -0.40
C GLY A 122 -13.25 -0.95 -0.26
N PRO A 123 -12.70 -1.67 -1.25
CA PRO A 123 -11.31 -2.10 -1.28
C PRO A 123 -10.35 -0.91 -1.21
N ARG A 124 -9.46 -0.90 -0.22
CA ARG A 124 -8.50 0.18 0.03
C ARG A 124 -7.29 -0.31 0.84
N GLY A 125 -6.24 0.49 0.88
CA GLY A 125 -5.05 0.22 1.66
C GLY A 125 -4.49 1.49 2.29
N ASN A 126 -3.88 1.32 3.46
CA ASN A 126 -3.45 2.41 4.35
C ASN A 126 -1.92 2.56 4.43
N LEU A 127 -1.18 1.81 3.62
CA LEU A 127 0.28 1.92 3.53
C LEU A 127 0.66 3.02 2.53
N ARG A 128 1.51 3.93 3.00
CA ARG A 128 2.14 4.98 2.20
C ARG A 128 3.59 5.17 2.61
N ASP A 129 4.33 5.94 1.83
CA ASP A 129 5.63 6.47 2.24
C ASP A 129 5.47 7.86 2.91
N SER A 130 6.59 8.47 3.33
CA SER A 130 6.58 9.74 4.06
C SER A 130 6.52 10.99 3.16
N HIS A 131 6.52 10.83 1.83
CA HIS A 131 6.75 11.91 0.88
C HIS A 131 5.79 13.09 1.04
N GLY A 132 4.50 12.79 1.24
CA GLY A 132 3.46 13.83 1.39
C GLY A 132 3.60 14.71 2.63
N LEU A 133 4.53 14.41 3.55
CA LEU A 133 4.88 15.29 4.66
C LEU A 133 5.75 16.47 4.24
N GLN A 134 6.44 16.35 3.09
CA GLN A 134 7.37 17.36 2.56
C GLN A 134 6.90 17.93 1.21
N ASP A 135 6.10 17.17 0.46
CA ASP A 135 5.63 17.52 -0.88
C ASP A 135 4.11 17.81 -0.83
N THR A 136 3.77 19.08 -1.00
CA THR A 136 2.38 19.55 -1.04
C THR A 136 2.15 20.40 -2.28
N ALA A 137 0.93 20.37 -2.81
CA ALA A 137 0.53 21.11 -3.99
C ALA A 137 -0.73 21.93 -3.70
N VAL A 138 -0.75 23.19 -4.12
CA VAL A 138 -1.90 24.09 -3.97
C VAL A 138 -2.70 24.09 -5.26
N SER A 139 -3.97 23.71 -5.17
CA SER A 139 -4.85 23.67 -6.33
C SER A 139 -5.21 25.06 -6.85
N PRO A 140 -5.72 25.18 -8.08
CA PRO A 140 -6.24 26.44 -8.61
C PRO A 140 -7.41 27.04 -7.80
N LEU A 141 -8.01 26.25 -6.88
CA LEU A 141 -9.06 26.70 -5.97
C LEU A 141 -8.53 27.06 -4.58
N GLY A 142 -7.21 27.01 -4.36
CA GLY A 142 -6.55 27.35 -3.10
C GLY A 142 -6.48 26.21 -2.07
N ASN A 143 -6.94 25.01 -2.42
CA ASN A 143 -6.86 23.85 -1.53
C ASN A 143 -5.44 23.27 -1.55
N THR A 144 -4.89 22.99 -0.37
CA THR A 144 -3.57 22.34 -0.25
C THR A 144 -3.72 20.83 -0.14
N PHE A 145 -3.03 20.10 -1.00
CA PHE A 145 -3.01 18.65 -1.04
C PHE A 145 -1.61 18.12 -0.73
N ALA A 146 -1.51 17.18 0.21
CA ALA A 146 -0.29 16.41 0.42
C ALA A 146 -0.14 15.35 -0.67
N LEU A 147 1.01 15.31 -1.34
CA LEU A 147 1.30 14.37 -2.43
C LEU A 147 1.83 13.03 -1.89
N HIS A 148 1.04 12.38 -1.03
CA HIS A 148 1.36 11.07 -0.47
C HIS A 148 1.60 10.03 -1.58
N ASN A 149 2.53 9.11 -1.36
CA ASN A 149 2.75 7.99 -2.29
C ASN A 149 2.17 6.71 -1.67
N PRO A 150 0.92 6.32 -2.03
CA PRO A 150 0.32 5.09 -1.52
C PRO A 150 0.98 3.86 -2.13
N CYS A 151 0.97 2.76 -1.38
CA CYS A 151 1.36 1.46 -1.90
C CYS A 151 0.38 1.00 -2.97
N VAL A 152 0.90 0.40 -4.05
CA VAL A 152 0.09 -0.22 -5.09
C VAL A 152 -0.61 -1.47 -4.57
N MET A 153 -1.77 -1.79 -5.14
CA MET A 153 -2.45 -3.07 -4.91
C MET A 153 -1.55 -4.22 -5.40
N PHE A 154 -1.48 -5.30 -4.63
CA PHE A 154 -0.72 -6.49 -5.03
C PHE A 154 -1.30 -7.77 -4.44
N GLN A 155 -0.86 -8.90 -5.00
CA GLN A 155 -1.01 -10.21 -4.41
C GLN A 155 0.33 -10.94 -4.46
N TYR A 156 0.59 -11.79 -3.47
CA TYR A 156 1.78 -12.62 -3.40
C TYR A 156 1.38 -14.01 -2.94
N SER A 157 1.63 -15.01 -3.78
CA SER A 157 1.42 -16.42 -3.44
C SER A 157 2.61 -16.95 -2.67
N ARG A 158 2.39 -17.56 -1.50
CA ARG A 158 3.46 -18.22 -0.75
C ARG A 158 4.14 -19.33 -1.56
N ALA A 159 3.40 -20.01 -2.43
CA ALA A 159 3.90 -21.11 -3.24
C ALA A 159 4.63 -20.65 -4.52
N THR A 160 4.18 -19.56 -5.15
CA THR A 160 4.63 -19.17 -6.51
C THR A 160 5.27 -17.79 -6.60
N GLY A 161 5.20 -16.98 -5.55
CA GLY A 161 5.68 -15.59 -5.56
C GLY A 161 4.67 -14.59 -6.14
N PHE A 162 5.18 -13.50 -6.70
CA PHE A 162 4.42 -12.50 -7.45
C PHE A 162 3.89 -13.04 -8.78
#